data_AF-A0A2P1QYQ7-F1
#
_entry.id   AF-A0A2P1QYQ7-F1
#
_cell.length_a   1.000
_cell.length_b   1.000
_cell.length_c   1.000
_cell.angle_alpha   90.00
_cell.angle_beta   90.00
_cell.angle_gamma   90.00
#
_symmetry.space_group_name_H-M   'P 1'
#
loop_
_entity.id
_entity.type
_entity.pdbx_description
1 polymer ?
#
loop_
_entity_poly.entity_id
_entity_poly.type
_entity_poly.pdbx_seq_one_letter_code
_entity_poly.pdbx_strand_id
1 'polypeptide(L)'
;MKDWLKGDSLRNGFLFRVACDEGESWLMSDIIGFSKWLSIDQSLIPIPISKDKKKPEYIELNFSFKPSLYLMQKLATCSTNVSLRERLIPKAYAKKGPEYNSTLLPFIRDIWNVEEAALNSYSLRKAVERIQRFSI
;
A
#
# COMPACT_ATOMS: atom_id res chain seq x y z
N MET A 1 -6.75 -18.35 -15.09
CA MET A 1 -8.03 -17.60 -15.05
C MET A 1 -9.17 -18.39 -15.68
N LYS A 2 -9.02 -18.99 -16.89
CA LYS A 2 -10.02 -19.92 -17.45
C LYS A 2 -10.40 -21.06 -16.49
N ASP A 3 -9.40 -21.65 -15.82
CA ASP A 3 -9.64 -22.73 -14.85
C ASP A 3 -10.34 -22.25 -13.57
N TRP A 4 -10.13 -20.98 -13.19
CA TRP A 4 -10.79 -20.38 -12.03
C TRP A 4 -12.26 -20.08 -12.31
N LEU A 5 -12.60 -19.80 -13.57
CA LEU A 5 -13.95 -19.45 -14.00
C LEU A 5 -14.78 -20.67 -14.43
N LYS A 6 -14.22 -21.89 -14.41
CA LYS A 6 -14.93 -23.15 -14.72
C LYS A 6 -15.77 -23.12 -16.01
N GLY A 7 -15.31 -22.37 -17.02
CA GLY A 7 -16.01 -22.24 -18.30
C GLY A 7 -16.91 -21.01 -18.42
N ASP A 8 -17.14 -20.26 -17.33
CA ASP A 8 -17.85 -18.98 -17.40
C ASP A 8 -17.03 -17.92 -18.14
N SER A 9 -17.72 -17.11 -18.92
CA SER A 9 -17.13 -15.93 -19.55
C SER A 9 -17.02 -14.78 -18.56
N LEU A 10 -15.90 -14.07 -18.59
CA LEU A 10 -15.75 -12.81 -17.87
C LEU A 10 -16.75 -11.80 -18.45
N ARG A 11 -17.58 -11.23 -17.58
CA ARG A 11 -18.47 -10.14 -17.99
C ARG A 11 -17.64 -8.95 -18.48
N ASN A 12 -18.12 -8.30 -19.53
CA ASN A 12 -17.62 -7.00 -19.95
C ASN A 12 -17.70 -6.03 -18.76
N GLY A 13 -16.65 -5.24 -18.53
CA GLY A 13 -16.59 -4.34 -17.37
C GLY A 13 -16.00 -4.93 -16.08
N PHE A 14 -15.61 -6.22 -16.04
CA PHE A 14 -14.93 -6.78 -14.87
C PHE A 14 -13.40 -6.75 -14.98
N LEU A 15 -12.74 -6.12 -14.00
CA LEU A 15 -11.31 -6.16 -13.82
C LEU A 15 -10.95 -6.75 -12.45
N PHE A 16 -10.04 -7.73 -12.44
CA PHE A 16 -9.52 -8.34 -11.22
C PHE A 16 -8.01 -8.27 -11.18
N ARG A 17 -7.48 -7.71 -10.10
CA ARG A 17 -6.05 -7.60 -9.78
C ARG A 17 -5.87 -7.89 -8.30
N VAL A 18 -4.71 -8.45 -7.98
CA VAL A 18 -4.30 -8.76 -6.62
C VAL A 18 -3.02 -7.99 -6.35
N ALA A 19 -2.96 -7.27 -5.23
CA ALA A 19 -1.73 -6.64 -4.77
C ALA A 19 -0.68 -7.72 -4.47
N CYS A 20 0.61 -7.42 -4.64
CA CYS A 20 1.64 -8.41 -4.29
C CYS A 20 1.63 -8.74 -2.79
N ASP A 21 1.38 -7.74 -1.95
CA ASP A 21 1.20 -7.88 -0.50
C ASP A 21 -0.21 -7.40 -0.09
N GLU A 22 -0.31 -6.32 0.67
CA GLU A 22 -1.55 -5.70 1.15
C GLU A 22 -1.74 -4.33 0.49
N GLY A 23 -2.97 -3.78 0.48
CA GLY A 23 -3.23 -2.46 -0.09
C GLY A 23 -2.41 -1.34 0.59
N GLU A 24 -2.06 -1.52 1.86
CA GLU A 24 -1.17 -0.63 2.59
C GLU A 24 0.24 -0.54 2.00
N SER A 25 0.75 -1.57 1.31
CA SER A 25 2.05 -1.46 0.66
C SER A 25 2.02 -0.42 -0.46
N TRP A 26 0.92 -0.35 -1.22
CA TRP A 26 0.72 0.67 -2.26
C TRP A 26 0.69 2.08 -1.68
N LEU A 27 0.09 2.25 -0.49
CA LEU A 27 0.07 3.55 0.19
C LEU A 27 1.48 3.98 0.63
N MET A 28 2.24 3.06 1.22
CA MET A 28 3.61 3.31 1.69
C MET A 28 4.61 3.50 0.55
N SER A 29 4.30 3.02 -0.67
CA SER A 29 5.14 3.22 -1.85
C SER A 29 5.23 4.69 -2.28
N ASP A 30 4.29 5.55 -1.89
CA ASP A 30 4.47 7.01 -1.96
C ASP A 30 5.37 7.47 -0.81
N ILE A 31 6.69 7.23 -0.93
CA ILE A 31 7.65 7.46 0.16
C ILE A 31 7.58 8.92 0.67
N ILE A 32 7.47 9.88 -0.26
CA ILE A 32 7.49 11.31 0.05
C ILE A 32 6.18 11.74 0.72
N GLY A 33 5.04 11.42 0.12
CA GLY A 33 3.74 11.81 0.66
C GLY A 33 3.44 11.10 1.98
N PHE A 34 3.79 9.81 2.06
CA PHE A 34 3.56 8.99 3.25
C PHE A 34 4.42 9.45 4.44
N SER A 35 5.71 9.74 4.24
CA SER A 35 6.57 10.21 5.32
C SER A 35 6.12 11.58 5.85
N LYS A 36 5.70 12.47 4.95
CA LYS A 36 5.20 13.80 5.29
C LYS A 36 3.91 13.70 6.09
N TRP A 37 2.95 12.91 5.62
CA TRP A 37 1.69 12.69 6.32
C TRP A 37 1.91 12.07 7.70
N LEU A 38 2.75 11.03 7.78
CA LEU A 38 3.04 10.35 9.03
C LEU A 38 4.02 11.14 9.92
N SER A 39 4.60 12.24 9.43
CA SER A 39 5.56 13.08 10.14
C SER A 39 6.77 12.27 10.67
N ILE A 40 7.36 11.47 9.77
CA ILE A 40 8.56 10.64 10.01
C ILE A 40 9.64 10.94 8.97
N ASP A 41 10.87 10.52 9.27
CA ASP A 41 11.96 10.50 8.30
C ASP A 41 11.69 9.46 7.20
N GLN A 42 11.96 9.83 5.94
CA GLN A 42 11.75 8.95 4.77
C GLN A 42 12.58 7.67 4.84
N SER A 43 13.77 7.73 5.45
CA SER A 43 14.67 6.57 5.59
C SER A 43 14.10 5.44 6.45
N LEU A 44 13.04 5.73 7.23
CA LEU A 44 12.33 4.71 8.01
C LEU A 44 11.36 3.88 7.17
N ILE A 45 10.95 4.37 6.00
CA ILE A 45 10.08 3.63 5.09
C ILE A 45 10.92 2.53 4.42
N PRO A 46 10.43 1.27 4.35
CA PRO A 46 11.15 0.19 3.70
C PRO A 46 11.54 0.54 2.27
N ILE A 47 12.74 0.12 1.85
CA ILE A 47 13.20 0.36 0.49
C ILE A 47 12.53 -0.63 -0.50
N PRO A 48 12.23 -0.19 -1.74
CA PRO A 48 11.82 -1.09 -2.80
C PRO A 48 12.97 -2.04 -3.17
N ILE A 49 12.68 -3.34 -3.25
CA ILE A 49 13.62 -4.34 -3.76
C ILE A 49 12.95 -5.20 -4.82
N SER A 50 13.75 -5.78 -5.72
CA SER A 50 13.23 -6.82 -6.61
C SER A 50 12.87 -8.08 -5.81
N LYS A 51 11.62 -8.52 -5.93
CA LYS A 51 11.10 -9.76 -5.32
C LYS A 51 11.43 -11.00 -6.15
N ASP A 52 11.83 -10.84 -7.41
CA ASP A 52 12.21 -11.93 -8.31
C ASP A 52 13.55 -11.61 -8.98
N LYS A 53 14.59 -12.39 -8.64
CA LYS A 53 15.95 -12.23 -9.19
C LYS A 53 16.01 -12.29 -10.72
N LYS A 54 15.06 -12.97 -11.37
CA LYS A 54 14.99 -13.07 -12.83
C LYS A 54 14.25 -11.90 -13.48
N LYS A 55 13.53 -11.11 -12.69
CA LYS A 55 12.70 -9.99 -13.13
C LYS A 55 13.00 -8.76 -12.26
N PRO A 56 14.11 -8.07 -12.52
CA PRO A 56 14.56 -6.94 -11.69
C PRO A 56 13.51 -5.82 -11.60
N GLU A 57 12.62 -5.71 -12.59
CA GLU A 57 11.52 -4.76 -12.62
C GLU A 57 10.36 -5.09 -11.66
N TYR A 58 10.35 -6.29 -11.05
CA TYR A 58 9.33 -6.72 -10.08
C TYR A 58 9.70 -6.20 -8.69
N ILE A 59 9.72 -4.89 -8.57
CA ILE A 59 10.06 -4.19 -7.33
C ILE A 59 8.83 -4.04 -6.44
N GLU A 60 9.02 -4.28 -5.15
CA GLU A 60 8.03 -4.01 -4.09
C GLU A 60 8.77 -3.61 -2.82
N LEU A 61 8.10 -2.88 -1.93
CA LEU A 61 8.66 -2.55 -0.63
C LEU A 61 9.02 -3.82 0.17
N ASN A 62 10.17 -3.79 0.83
CA ASN A 62 10.65 -4.94 1.58
C ASN A 62 10.27 -4.89 3.06
N PHE A 63 9.07 -5.38 3.39
CA PHE A 63 8.64 -5.50 4.78
C PHE A 63 9.17 -6.77 5.44
N SER A 64 9.53 -6.68 6.72
CA SER A 64 9.89 -7.85 7.55
C SER A 64 8.66 -8.62 8.05
N PHE A 65 7.47 -8.04 7.95
CA PHE A 65 6.17 -8.63 8.28
C PHE A 65 5.04 -7.88 7.55
N LYS A 66 3.77 -8.24 7.80
CA LYS A 66 2.62 -7.70 7.05
C LYS A 66 2.61 -6.15 7.00
N PRO A 67 2.39 -5.53 5.82
CA PRO A 67 2.44 -4.07 5.64
C PRO A 67 1.57 -3.28 6.63
N SER A 68 0.32 -3.68 6.84
CA SER A 68 -0.59 -3.03 7.79
C SER A 68 -0.04 -3.03 9.22
N LEU A 69 0.53 -4.16 9.64
CA LEU A 69 1.15 -4.29 10.95
C LEU A 69 2.45 -3.47 11.04
N TYR A 70 3.24 -3.45 9.97
CA TYR A 70 4.49 -2.69 9.89
C TYR A 70 4.23 -1.19 10.05
N LEU A 71 3.22 -0.67 9.35
CA LEU A 71 2.75 0.69 9.53
C LEU A 71 2.46 0.99 11.01
N MET A 72 1.65 0.19 11.68
CA MET A 72 1.25 0.46 13.06
C MET A 72 2.37 0.28 14.08
N GLN A 73 3.22 -0.74 13.94
CA GLN A 73 4.21 -1.12 14.95
C GLN A 73 5.60 -0.54 14.75
N LYS A 74 5.92 -0.03 13.54
CA LYS A 74 7.24 0.53 13.23
C LYS A 74 7.17 1.98 12.78
N LEU A 75 6.32 2.28 11.80
CA LEU A 75 6.29 3.62 11.23
C LEU A 75 5.53 4.59 12.15
N ALA A 76 4.30 4.23 12.53
CA ALA A 76 3.47 5.09 13.37
C ALA A 76 4.15 5.39 14.71
N THR A 77 4.82 4.42 15.33
CA THR A 77 5.54 4.62 16.61
C THR A 77 6.62 5.71 16.55
N CYS A 78 7.20 5.95 15.37
CA CYS A 78 8.25 6.94 15.15
C CYS A 78 7.69 8.33 14.78
N SER A 79 6.39 8.47 14.58
CA SER A 79 5.77 9.74 14.20
C SER A 79 5.99 10.82 15.27
N THR A 80 6.36 12.01 14.82
CA THR A 80 6.42 13.19 15.69
C THR A 80 5.04 13.76 15.99
N ASN A 81 4.00 13.37 15.24
CA ASN A 81 2.63 13.77 15.47
C ASN A 81 1.93 12.84 16.47
N VAL A 82 1.86 13.27 17.73
CA VAL A 82 1.29 12.49 18.84
C VAL A 82 -0.18 12.10 18.58
N SER A 83 -0.99 13.01 18.05
CA SER A 83 -2.40 12.73 17.76
C SER A 83 -2.56 11.64 16.69
N LEU A 84 -1.71 11.66 15.66
CA LEU A 84 -1.72 10.64 14.61
C LEU A 84 -1.30 9.27 15.16
N ARG A 85 -0.32 9.23 16.07
CA ARG A 85 0.11 8.01 16.76
C ARG A 85 -1.02 7.33 17.51
N GLU A 86 -1.72 8.09 18.34
CA GLU A 86 -2.78 7.56 19.20
C GLU A 86 -3.96 6.98 18.41
N ARG A 87 -4.19 7.48 17.20
CA ARG A 87 -5.22 6.99 16.28
C ARG A 87 -4.83 5.71 15.53
N LEU A 88 -3.55 5.58 15.18
CA LEU A 88 -3.03 4.46 14.37
C LEU A 88 -2.54 3.27 15.20
N ILE A 89 -1.97 3.52 16.37
CA ILE A 89 -1.40 2.47 17.22
C ILE A 89 -2.53 1.74 17.95
N PRO A 90 -2.59 0.40 17.88
CA PRO A 90 -3.59 -0.38 18.61
C PRO A 90 -3.52 -0.13 20.12
N LYS A 91 -4.69 0.03 20.75
CA LYS A 91 -4.81 0.11 22.21
C LYS A 91 -5.15 -1.27 22.78
N ALA A 92 -4.46 -1.65 23.85
CA ALA A 92 -4.68 -2.93 24.56
C ALA A 92 -4.67 -4.15 23.61
N TYR A 93 -5.68 -5.02 23.69
CA TYR A 93 -5.81 -6.26 22.91
C TYR A 93 -6.33 -6.06 21.47
N ALA A 94 -6.47 -4.82 20.99
CA ALA A 94 -6.95 -4.55 19.65
C ALA A 94 -5.90 -4.90 18.59
N LYS A 95 -6.36 -5.37 17.42
CA LYS A 95 -5.49 -5.69 16.28
C LYS A 95 -5.14 -4.46 15.41
N LYS A 96 -5.92 -3.38 15.54
CA LYS A 96 -5.76 -2.12 14.79
C LYS A 96 -5.95 -0.92 15.72
N GLY A 97 -5.38 0.22 15.33
CA GLY A 97 -5.65 1.51 15.97
C GLY A 97 -7.14 1.87 15.95
N PRO A 98 -7.63 2.63 16.95
CA PRO A 98 -9.06 2.94 17.09
C PRO A 98 -9.65 3.64 15.87
N GLU A 99 -8.83 4.41 15.16
CA GLU A 99 -9.24 5.24 14.03
C GLU A 99 -8.42 4.91 12.77
N TYR A 100 -7.90 3.68 12.66
CA TYR A 100 -6.98 3.30 11.60
C TYR A 100 -7.50 3.64 10.20
N ASN A 101 -8.72 3.20 9.86
CA ASN A 101 -9.30 3.46 8.54
C ASN A 101 -9.65 4.95 8.35
N SER A 102 -10.31 5.59 9.33
CA SER A 102 -10.67 7.00 9.24
C SER A 102 -9.47 7.93 9.16
N THR A 103 -8.33 7.51 9.72
CA THR A 103 -7.06 8.24 9.68
C THR A 103 -6.37 8.12 8.33
N LEU A 104 -6.50 6.98 7.64
CA LEU A 104 -5.93 6.77 6.31
C LEU A 104 -6.72 7.49 5.19
N LEU A 105 -8.03 7.65 5.34
CA LEU A 105 -8.87 8.24 4.29
C LEU A 105 -8.43 9.66 3.87
N PRO A 106 -8.13 10.61 4.79
CA PRO A 106 -7.60 11.92 4.42
C PRO A 106 -6.26 11.84 3.68
N PHE A 107 -5.37 10.92 4.08
CA PHE A 107 -4.12 10.71 3.36
C PHE A 107 -4.37 10.28 1.92
N ILE A 108 -5.19 9.25 1.72
CA ILE A 108 -5.50 8.70 0.40
C ILE A 108 -6.13 9.75 -0.52
N ARG A 109 -7.01 10.60 0.02
CA ARG A 109 -7.74 11.60 -0.75
C ARG A 109 -6.91 12.85 -1.06
N ASP A 110 -6.17 13.34 -0.08
CA ASP A 110 -5.64 14.72 -0.11
C ASP A 110 -4.12 14.78 -0.29
N ILE A 111 -3.38 13.70 -0.03
CA ILE A 111 -1.91 13.70 0.01
C ILE A 111 -1.29 12.64 -0.89
N TRP A 112 -1.89 11.45 -0.95
CA TRP A 112 -1.30 10.29 -1.62
C TRP A 112 -1.06 10.56 -3.11
N ASN A 113 0.19 10.38 -3.52
CA ASN A 113 0.60 10.50 -4.91
C ASN A 113 0.75 9.09 -5.53
N VAL A 114 -0.27 8.70 -6.31
CA VAL A 114 -0.30 7.40 -6.98
C VAL A 114 0.83 7.21 -8.01
N GLU A 115 1.28 8.30 -8.66
CA GLU A 115 2.34 8.21 -9.65
C GLU A 115 3.68 7.93 -8.97
N GLU A 116 3.98 8.62 -7.87
CA GLU A 116 5.17 8.34 -7.05
C GLU A 116 5.11 6.92 -6.45
N ALA A 117 3.94 6.50 -5.97
CA ALA A 117 3.76 5.15 -5.48
C ALA A 117 4.00 4.08 -6.56
N ALA A 118 3.55 4.32 -7.80
CA ALA A 118 3.71 3.39 -8.91
C ALA A 118 5.17 3.23 -9.35
N LEU A 119 6.04 4.21 -9.11
CA LEU A 119 7.49 4.08 -9.32
C LEU A 119 8.12 3.08 -8.35
N ASN A 120 7.54 2.91 -7.16
CA ASN A 120 8.07 2.10 -6.07
C ASN A 120 7.32 0.78 -5.84
N SER A 121 6.27 0.50 -6.61
CA SER A 121 5.51 -0.77 -6.56
C SER A 121 5.10 -1.25 -7.94
N TYR A 122 5.63 -2.41 -8.32
CA TYR A 122 5.29 -3.08 -9.57
C TYR A 122 3.80 -3.43 -9.63
N SER A 123 3.25 -4.05 -8.58
CA SER A 123 1.84 -4.48 -8.56
C SER A 123 0.87 -3.30 -8.65
N LEU A 124 1.18 -2.17 -7.99
CA LEU A 124 0.40 -0.94 -8.13
C LEU A 124 0.47 -0.41 -9.57
N ARG A 125 1.68 -0.27 -10.13
CA ARG A 125 1.86 0.20 -11.50
C ARG A 125 1.07 -0.65 -12.50
N LYS A 126 1.14 -1.98 -12.38
CA LYS A 126 0.35 -2.89 -13.23
C LYS A 126 -1.16 -2.77 -13.03
N ALA A 127 -1.61 -2.40 -11.83
CA ALA A 127 -3.02 -2.12 -11.55
C ALA A 127 -3.45 -0.82 -12.24
N VAL A 128 -2.71 0.27 -12.05
CA VAL A 128 -2.97 1.58 -12.65
C VAL A 128 -2.98 1.50 -14.18
N GLU A 129 -1.92 0.95 -14.79
CA GLU A 129 -1.82 0.75 -16.25
C GLU A 129 -3.03 -0.02 -16.80
N ARG A 130 -3.54 -0.98 -16.03
CA ARG A 130 -4.65 -1.82 -16.47
C ARG A 130 -5.98 -1.11 -16.37
N ILE A 131 -6.18 -0.32 -15.32
CA ILE A 131 -7.36 0.55 -15.15
C ILE A 131 -7.40 1.60 -16.25
N GLN A 132 -6.28 2.26 -16.57
CA GLN A 132 -6.20 3.27 -17.63
C GLN A 132 -6.53 2.70 -19.01
N ARG A 133 -6.15 1.45 -19.28
CA ARG A 133 -6.48 0.73 -20.52
C ARG A 133 -7.83 0.03 -20.48
N PHE A 134 -8.57 0.17 -19.38
CA PHE A 134 -9.85 -0.48 -19.21
C PHE A 134 -10.94 0.39 -19.83
N SER A 135 -11.27 0.11 -21.08
CA SER A 135 -12.45 0.66 -21.74
C SER A 135 -13.67 -0.20 -21.41
N ILE A 136 -14.78 0.47 -21.09
CA ILE A 136 -16.10 -0.14 -20.90
C ILE A 136 -16.84 -0.12 -22.23
#